data_AF-A0A4E0QZN8-F1
#
_entry.id   AF-A0A4E0QZN8-F1
#
_cell.length_a   1.000
_cell.length_b   1.000
_cell.length_c   1.000
_cell.angle_alpha   90.00
_cell.angle_beta   90.00
_cell.angle_gamma   90.00
#
_symmetry.space_group_name_H-M   'P 1'
#
loop_
_entity.id
_entity.type
_entity.pdbx_description
1 polymer ?
#
loop_
_entity_poly.entity_id
_entity_poly.type
_entity_poly.pdbx_seq_one_letter_code
_entity_poly.pdbx_strand_id
1 'polypeptide(L)'
;MPEVDLLNFKDIAENGPHTKHLVKAILEKAINVGEDVRKIREAVRTVCLAQDQLSVAYKTLSDTFRTTTIGNPTINEPDDEFKQFSFQFCSFMDEFAQDLHTCLVTQLDTYVNTFNGLPRESTVLEQSNKTCDQAFHNYMKLSKKSPYKVIHSALTELAMI
;
A
#
# COMPACT_ATOMS: atom_id res chain seq x y z
N MET A 1 -22.47 -11.46 -3.08
CA MET A 1 -21.69 -10.24 -2.80
C MET A 1 -22.60 -9.06 -3.05
N PRO A 2 -22.76 -8.09 -2.15
CA PRO A 2 -23.47 -6.86 -2.50
C PRO A 2 -22.64 -6.14 -3.56
N GLU A 3 -23.31 -5.64 -4.60
CA GLU A 3 -22.71 -4.77 -5.61
C GLU A 3 -21.95 -3.64 -4.90
N VAL A 4 -20.69 -3.46 -5.28
CA VAL A 4 -19.96 -2.25 -4.90
C VAL A 4 -20.64 -1.13 -5.70
N ASP A 5 -21.36 -0.23 -5.04
CA ASP A 5 -21.93 0.95 -5.70
C ASP A 5 -20.81 1.65 -6.47
N LEU A 6 -20.89 1.56 -7.80
CA LEU A 6 -19.85 1.99 -8.72
C LEU A 6 -20.01 3.48 -8.97
N LEU A 7 -19.03 4.26 -8.49
CA LEU A 7 -18.90 5.66 -8.86
C LEU A 7 -18.51 5.74 -10.34
N ASN A 8 -19.40 6.28 -11.18
CA ASN A 8 -19.13 6.42 -12.60
C ASN A 8 -18.84 7.90 -13.00
N PHE A 9 -18.32 8.12 -14.21
CA PHE A 9 -17.96 9.46 -14.69
C PHE A 9 -19.15 10.42 -14.80
N LYS A 10 -20.37 9.91 -14.98
CA LYS A 10 -21.57 10.71 -15.02
C LYS A 10 -21.93 11.23 -13.62
N ASP A 11 -21.82 10.38 -12.60
CA ASP A 11 -22.03 10.78 -11.20
C ASP A 11 -21.03 11.87 -10.77
N ILE A 12 -19.78 11.76 -11.23
CA ILE A 12 -18.72 12.75 -10.99
C ILE A 12 -19.07 14.08 -11.66
N ALA A 13 -19.51 14.05 -12.92
CA ALA A 13 -19.87 15.26 -13.67
C ALA A 13 -21.09 15.99 -13.07
N GLU A 14 -22.06 15.23 -12.55
CA GLU A 14 -23.26 15.79 -11.92
C GLU A 14 -22.98 16.36 -10.51
N ASN A 15 -21.90 15.92 -9.85
CA ASN A 15 -21.47 16.34 -8.50
C ASN A 15 -22.63 16.42 -7.49
N GLY A 16 -23.56 15.47 -7.58
CA GLY A 16 -24.76 15.42 -6.75
C GLY A 16 -24.46 15.07 -5.29
N PRO A 17 -25.41 15.30 -4.37
CA PRO A 17 -25.27 14.92 -2.96
C PRO A 17 -24.96 13.42 -2.76
N HIS A 18 -25.57 12.57 -3.60
CA HIS A 18 -25.32 11.12 -3.61
C HIS A 18 -23.86 10.80 -3.96
N THR A 19 -23.31 11.43 -5.01
CA THR A 19 -21.90 11.26 -5.43
C THR A 19 -20.95 11.62 -4.29
N LYS A 20 -21.20 12.74 -3.60
CA LYS A 20 -20.38 13.16 -2.44
C LYS A 20 -20.41 12.13 -1.30
N HIS A 21 -21.58 11.55 -1.03
CA HIS A 21 -21.72 10.49 -0.03
C HIS A 21 -20.98 9.22 -0.43
N LEU A 22 -21.12 8.81 -1.70
CA LEU A 22 -20.47 7.61 -2.23
C LEU A 22 -18.94 7.74 -2.24
N VAL A 23 -18.40 8.89 -2.65
CA VAL A 23 -16.95 9.19 -2.58
C VAL A 23 -16.43 9.04 -1.14
N LYS A 24 -17.16 9.58 -0.16
CA LYS A 24 -16.79 9.47 1.26
C LYS A 24 -16.80 8.01 1.74
N ALA A 25 -17.85 7.26 1.41
CA ALA A 25 -17.96 5.85 1.79
C ALA A 25 -16.86 4.98 1.16
N ILE A 26 -16.54 5.21 -0.13
CA ILE A 26 -15.45 4.53 -0.82
C ILE A 26 -14.11 4.86 -0.18
N LEU A 27 -13.87 6.12 0.17
CA LEU A 27 -12.63 6.55 0.84
C LEU A 27 -12.47 5.87 2.21
N GLU A 28 -13.50 5.89 3.05
CA GLU A 28 -13.47 5.24 4.36
C GLU A 28 -13.16 3.74 4.23
N LYS A 29 -13.80 3.07 3.25
CA LYS A 29 -13.53 1.66 2.97
C LYS A 29 -12.10 1.44 2.47
N ALA A 30 -11.60 2.29 1.58
CA ALA A 30 -10.24 2.19 1.06
C ALA A 30 -9.19 2.41 2.15
N ILE A 31 -9.42 3.33 3.08
CA ILE A 31 -8.55 3.53 4.26
C ILE A 31 -8.50 2.25 5.10
N ASN A 32 -9.66 1.67 5.43
CA ASN A 32 -9.73 0.43 6.21
C ASN A 32 -9.01 -0.73 5.51
N VAL A 33 -9.20 -0.89 4.20
CA VAL A 33 -8.47 -1.89 3.41
C VAL A 33 -6.97 -1.61 3.44
N GLY A 34 -6.55 -0.34 3.32
CA GLY A 34 -5.14 0.04 3.44
C GLY A 34 -4.52 -0.31 4.80
N GLU A 35 -5.26 -0.12 5.89
CA GLU A 35 -4.86 -0.55 7.23
C GLU A 35 -4.66 -2.07 7.31
N ASP A 36 -5.61 -2.84 6.77
CA ASP A 36 -5.55 -4.30 6.80
C ASP A 36 -4.41 -4.84 5.94
N VAL A 37 -4.20 -4.28 4.75
CA VAL A 37 -3.05 -4.60 3.89
C VAL A 37 -1.72 -4.32 4.62
N ARG A 38 -1.64 -3.24 5.41
CA ARG A 38 -0.44 -2.94 6.21
C ARG A 38 -0.20 -3.99 7.30
N LYS A 39 -1.24 -4.41 8.02
CA LYS A 39 -1.13 -5.47 9.04
C LYS A 39 -0.71 -6.79 8.41
N ILE A 40 -1.27 -7.15 7.25
CA ILE A 40 -0.89 -8.35 6.50
C ILE A 40 0.58 -8.27 6.10
N ARG A 41 1.04 -7.11 5.59
CA ARG A 41 2.43 -6.89 5.24
C ARG A 41 3.38 -7.05 6.44
N GLU A 42 3.02 -6.52 7.60
CA GLU A 42 3.80 -6.69 8.81
C GLU A 42 3.89 -8.16 9.24
N ALA A 43 2.77 -8.88 9.21
CA ALA A 43 2.74 -10.31 9.51
C ALA A 43 3.62 -11.12 8.53
N VAL A 44 3.52 -10.85 7.22
CA VAL A 44 4.36 -11.50 6.20
C VAL A 44 5.84 -11.21 6.45
N ARG A 45 6.20 -9.97 6.79
CA ARG A 45 7.60 -9.64 7.14
C ARG A 45 8.09 -10.42 8.35
N THR A 46 7.25 -10.62 9.37
CA THR A 46 7.59 -11.49 10.51
C THR A 46 7.84 -12.93 10.07
N VAL A 47 7.04 -13.46 9.14
CA VAL A 47 7.25 -14.80 8.58
C VAL A 47 8.57 -14.88 7.80
N CYS A 48 8.90 -13.86 6.99
CA CYS A 48 10.19 -13.80 6.30
C CYS A 48 11.37 -13.84 7.28
N LEU A 49 11.31 -13.04 8.34
CA LEU A 49 12.35 -13.02 9.37
C LEU A 49 12.50 -14.38 10.08
N ALA A 50 11.38 -15.05 10.36
CA ALA A 50 11.40 -16.38 10.96
C ALA A 50 12.02 -17.42 10.00
N GLN A 51 11.71 -17.32 8.70
CA GLN A 51 12.29 -18.19 7.68
C GLN A 51 13.81 -17.98 7.54
N ASP A 52 14.28 -16.74 7.56
CA ASP A 52 15.71 -16.42 7.52
C ASP A 52 16.44 -17.01 8.74
N GLN A 53 15.87 -16.85 9.94
CA GLN A 53 16.41 -17.44 11.17
C GLN A 53 16.45 -18.97 11.10
N LEU A 54 15.40 -19.58 10.55
CA LEU A 54 15.32 -21.02 10.36
C LEU A 54 16.41 -21.52 9.39
N SER A 55 16.62 -20.84 8.26
CA SER A 55 17.71 -21.15 7.32
C SER A 55 19.07 -21.09 8.01
N VAL A 56 19.35 -20.04 8.79
CA VAL A 56 20.61 -19.89 9.55
C VAL A 56 20.80 -21.01 10.58
N ALA A 57 19.74 -21.35 11.33
CA ALA A 57 19.79 -22.41 12.34
C ALA A 57 20.11 -23.76 11.70
N TYR A 58 19.49 -24.08 10.55
CA TYR A 58 19.76 -25.31 9.82
C TYR A 58 21.17 -25.38 9.25
N LYS A 59 21.67 -24.28 8.68
CA LYS A 59 23.07 -24.20 8.21
C LYS A 59 24.05 -24.45 9.35
N THR A 60 23.81 -23.81 10.50
CA THR A 60 24.62 -24.00 11.72
C THR A 60 24.58 -25.46 12.21
N LEU A 61 23.40 -26.08 12.19
CA LEU A 61 23.23 -27.48 12.58
C LEU A 61 23.98 -28.42 11.62
N SER A 62 23.87 -28.19 10.31
CA SER A 62 24.60 -28.93 9.28
C SER A 62 26.12 -28.84 9.48
N ASP A 63 26.63 -27.63 9.72
CA ASP A 63 28.05 -27.41 9.99
C ASP A 63 28.50 -28.11 11.27
N THR A 64 27.68 -28.09 12.32
CA THR A 64 27.94 -28.78 13.59
C THR A 64 27.98 -30.30 13.39
N PHE A 65 27.06 -30.87 12.62
CA PHE A 65 27.09 -32.29 12.27
C PHE A 65 28.38 -32.64 11.54
N ARG A 66 28.71 -31.90 10.47
CA ARG A 66 29.93 -32.11 9.67
C ARG A 66 31.19 -32.07 10.52
N THR A 67 31.35 -31.03 11.34
CA THR A 67 32.52 -30.88 12.24
C THR A 67 32.61 -31.98 13.28
N THR A 68 31.48 -32.43 13.84
CA THR A 68 31.42 -33.51 14.83
C THR A 68 31.83 -34.86 14.21
N THR A 69 31.37 -35.16 12.99
CA THR A 69 31.79 -36.38 12.26
C THR A 69 33.28 -36.36 11.90
N ILE A 70 33.83 -35.22 11.49
CA ILE A 70 35.26 -35.11 11.15
C ILE A 70 36.14 -35.24 12.40
N GLY A 71 35.68 -34.73 13.55
CA GLY A 71 36.42 -34.73 14.81
C GLY A 71 36.31 -36.02 15.63
N ASN A 72 35.47 -36.99 15.22
CA ASN A 72 35.24 -38.21 16.00
C ASN A 72 35.70 -39.47 15.23
N PRO A 73 36.82 -40.11 15.61
CA PRO A 73 37.38 -41.26 14.91
C PRO A 73 36.50 -42.53 14.99
N THR A 74 35.42 -42.52 15.78
CA THR A 74 34.45 -43.62 15.88
C THR A 74 33.20 -43.45 15.04
N ILE A 75 32.97 -42.25 14.48
CA ILE A 75 31.85 -41.99 13.58
C ILE A 75 32.43 -41.93 12.16
N ASN A 76 31.96 -42.80 11.27
CA ASN A 76 32.37 -42.75 9.86
C ASN A 76 32.07 -41.36 9.28
N GLU A 77 32.89 -40.91 8.32
CA GLU A 77 32.60 -39.69 7.55
C GLU A 77 31.11 -39.69 7.11
N PRO A 78 30.43 -38.54 7.13
CA PRO A 78 29.05 -38.49 6.66
C PRO A 78 29.03 -38.90 5.19
N ASP A 79 28.14 -39.85 4.87
CA ASP A 79 27.93 -40.35 3.51
C ASP A 79 27.68 -39.19 2.55
N ASP A 80 28.10 -39.33 1.30
CA ASP A 80 27.94 -38.31 0.26
C ASP A 80 26.46 -37.96 0.05
N GLU A 81 25.55 -38.91 0.29
CA GLU A 81 24.10 -38.69 0.31
C GLU A 81 23.67 -37.67 1.37
N PHE A 82 24.26 -37.71 2.57
CA PHE A 82 23.94 -36.74 3.64
C PHE A 82 24.47 -35.35 3.30
N LYS A 83 25.69 -35.27 2.76
CA LYS A 83 26.28 -34.00 2.30
C LYS A 83 25.42 -33.37 1.19
N GLN A 84 24.96 -34.19 0.24
CA GLN A 84 24.10 -33.75 -0.86
C GLN A 84 22.71 -33.30 -0.37
N PHE A 85 22.07 -34.08 0.52
CA PHE A 85 20.80 -33.71 1.13
C PHE A 85 20.90 -32.37 1.87
N SER A 86 21.93 -32.19 2.70
CA SER A 86 22.10 -30.96 3.47
C SER A 86 22.28 -29.74 2.55
N PHE A 87 23.07 -29.87 1.49
CA PHE A 87 23.25 -28.81 0.50
C PHE A 87 21.94 -28.46 -0.23
N GLN A 88 21.22 -29.48 -0.70
CA GLN A 88 19.92 -29.29 -1.37
C GLN A 88 18.89 -28.64 -0.45
N PHE A 89 18.84 -29.05 0.82
CA PHE A 89 17.92 -28.49 1.80
C PHE A 89 18.24 -27.02 2.09
N CYS A 90 19.51 -26.66 2.28
CA CYS A 90 19.91 -25.26 2.49
C CYS A 90 19.58 -24.39 1.27
N SER A 91 19.83 -24.90 0.06
CA SER A 91 19.50 -24.19 -1.19
C SER A 91 17.99 -23.96 -1.32
N PHE A 92 17.17 -24.96 -1.01
CA PHE A 92 15.71 -24.84 -1.02
C PHE A 92 15.21 -23.78 -0.03
N MET A 93 15.77 -23.75 1.18
CA MET A 93 15.37 -22.80 2.22
C MET A 93 15.67 -21.35 1.82
N ASP A 94 16.80 -21.13 1.12
CA ASP A 94 17.20 -19.82 0.61
C ASP A 94 16.31 -19.37 -0.56
N GLU A 95 16.02 -20.26 -1.50
CA GLU A 95 15.13 -19.98 -2.63
C GLU A 95 13.71 -19.67 -2.14
N PHE A 96 13.19 -20.46 -1.20
CA PHE A 96 11.88 -20.21 -0.59
C PHE A 96 11.84 -18.87 0.15
N ALA A 97 12.90 -18.49 0.88
CA ALA A 97 12.98 -17.20 1.55
C ALA A 97 12.96 -16.05 0.53
N GLN A 98 13.72 -16.18 -0.56
CA GLN A 98 13.78 -15.19 -1.63
C GLN A 98 12.43 -15.02 -2.35
N ASP A 99 11.73 -16.12 -2.63
CA ASP A 99 10.40 -16.09 -3.25
C ASP A 99 9.35 -15.47 -2.33
N LEU A 100 9.38 -15.82 -1.05
CA LEU A 100 8.51 -15.22 -0.04
C LEU A 100 8.73 -13.70 0.04
N HIS A 101 9.99 -13.26 0.03
CA HIS A 101 10.34 -11.84 0.05
C HIS A 101 9.90 -11.12 -1.23
N THR A 102 10.22 -11.69 -2.40
CA THR A 102 10.00 -11.05 -3.70
C THR A 102 8.53 -11.02 -4.08
N CYS A 103 7.81 -12.13 -3.88
CA CYS A 103 6.43 -12.25 -4.33
C CYS A 103 5.48 -11.51 -3.38
N LEU A 104 5.61 -11.71 -2.07
CA LEU A 104 4.63 -11.20 -1.10
C LEU A 104 4.99 -9.81 -0.58
N VAL A 105 6.24 -9.56 -0.20
CA VAL A 105 6.59 -8.26 0.42
C VAL A 105 6.55 -7.14 -0.61
N THR A 106 7.12 -7.34 -1.81
CA THR A 106 7.16 -6.29 -2.85
C THR A 106 5.76 -5.92 -3.37
N GLN A 107 4.88 -6.91 -3.56
CA GLN A 107 3.50 -6.65 -3.97
C GLN A 107 2.75 -5.89 -2.88
N LEU A 108 2.85 -6.33 -1.62
CA LEU A 108 2.20 -5.65 -0.49
C LEU A 108 2.74 -4.23 -0.28
N ASP A 109 4.04 -3.99 -0.48
CA ASP A 109 4.64 -2.65 -0.45
C ASP A 109 4.01 -1.72 -1.49
N THR A 110 3.75 -2.22 -2.70
CA THR A 110 3.10 -1.46 -3.78
C THR A 110 1.67 -1.08 -3.41
N TYR A 111 0.90 -2.01 -2.83
CA TYR A 111 -0.46 -1.74 -2.36
C TYR A 111 -0.48 -0.73 -1.22
N VAL A 112 0.39 -0.89 -0.21
CA VAL A 112 0.48 0.06 0.92
C VAL A 112 0.79 1.48 0.42
N ASN A 113 1.73 1.63 -0.52
CA ASN A 113 2.06 2.94 -1.09
C ASN A 113 0.86 3.59 -1.80
N THR A 114 0.06 2.80 -2.50
CA THR A 114 -1.16 3.28 -3.17
C THR A 114 -2.19 3.77 -2.16
N PHE A 115 -2.47 2.99 -1.12
CA PHE A 115 -3.44 3.37 -0.09
C PHE A 115 -3.00 4.59 0.73
N ASN A 116 -1.69 4.75 0.98
CA ASN A 116 -1.15 5.92 1.68
C ASN A 116 -1.35 7.23 0.89
N GLY A 117 -1.50 7.17 -0.43
CA GLY A 117 -1.75 8.35 -1.27
C GLY A 117 -3.20 8.86 -1.22
N LEU A 118 -4.17 7.98 -0.92
CA LEU A 118 -5.60 8.29 -1.00
C LEU A 118 -6.06 9.43 -0.06
N PRO A 119 -5.61 9.53 1.21
CA PRO A 119 -5.99 10.65 2.07
C PRO A 119 -5.56 12.02 1.53
N ARG A 120 -4.38 12.06 0.87
CA ARG A 120 -3.88 13.29 0.24
C ARG A 120 -4.77 13.69 -0.93
N GLU A 121 -5.07 12.75 -1.83
CA GLU A 121 -5.96 13.00 -2.98
C GLU A 121 -7.37 13.44 -2.53
N SER A 122 -7.90 12.83 -1.46
CA SER A 122 -9.16 13.26 -0.86
C SER A 122 -9.11 14.70 -0.36
N THR A 123 -8.02 15.10 0.30
CA THR A 123 -7.85 16.46 0.81
C THR A 123 -7.81 17.48 -0.33
N VAL A 124 -7.12 17.15 -1.42
CA VAL A 124 -7.07 17.97 -2.64
C VAL A 124 -8.46 18.11 -3.25
N LEU A 125 -9.21 17.01 -3.35
CA LEU A 125 -10.59 17.02 -3.85
C LEU A 125 -11.52 17.88 -2.98
N GLU A 126 -11.45 17.76 -1.66
CA GLU A 126 -12.23 18.58 -0.74
C GLU A 126 -11.92 20.08 -0.88
N GLN A 127 -10.63 20.41 -1.02
CA GLN A 127 -10.21 21.80 -1.22
C GLN A 127 -10.71 22.35 -2.56
N SER A 128 -10.61 21.57 -3.63
CA SER A 128 -11.16 21.92 -4.94
C SER A 128 -12.67 22.17 -4.88
N ASN A 129 -13.42 21.29 -4.19
CA ASN A 129 -14.86 21.47 -3.98
C ASN A 129 -15.19 22.77 -3.24
N LYS A 130 -14.44 23.12 -2.17
CA LYS A 130 -14.62 24.39 -1.46
C LYS A 130 -14.40 25.60 -2.36
N THR A 131 -13.38 25.56 -3.22
CA THR A 131 -13.12 26.62 -4.21
C THR A 131 -14.26 26.74 -5.22
N CYS A 132 -14.77 25.62 -5.74
CA CYS A 132 -15.93 25.61 -6.64
C CYS A 132 -17.19 26.18 -5.98
N ASP A 133 -17.50 25.77 -4.76
CA ASP A 133 -18.66 26.27 -4.00
C ASP A 133 -18.55 27.78 -3.75
N GLN A 134 -17.35 28.27 -3.43
CA GLN A 134 -17.09 29.70 -3.25
C GLN A 134 -17.22 30.49 -4.56
N ALA A 135 -16.70 29.97 -5.67
CA ALA A 135 -16.83 30.57 -6.99
C ALA A 135 -18.31 30.65 -7.42
N PHE A 136 -19.08 29.58 -7.18
CA PHE A 136 -20.52 29.56 -7.46
C PHE A 136 -21.27 30.58 -6.60
N HIS A 137 -20.96 30.66 -5.31
CA HIS A 137 -21.56 31.66 -4.42
C HIS A 137 -21.25 33.09 -4.85
N ASN A 138 -20.03 33.37 -5.30
CA ASN A 138 -19.64 34.67 -5.84
C ASN A 138 -20.37 34.98 -7.15
N TYR A 139 -20.51 34.00 -8.05
CA TYR A 139 -21.30 34.15 -9.27
C TYR A 139 -22.76 34.51 -8.96
N MET A 140 -23.38 33.83 -7.99
CA MET A 140 -24.77 34.10 -7.59
C MET A 140 -24.99 35.50 -7.02
N LYS A 141 -23.93 36.15 -6.49
CA LYS A 141 -23.97 37.54 -6.01
C LYS A 141 -23.87 38.59 -7.12
N LEU A 142 -23.50 38.20 -8.35
CA LEU A 142 -23.38 39.14 -9.46
C LEU A 142 -24.76 39.68 -9.85
N SER A 143 -24.88 41.02 -9.86
CA SER A 143 -26.11 41.70 -10.26
C SER A 143 -26.43 41.46 -11.73
N LYS A 144 -27.65 40.99 -12.03
CA LYS A 144 -28.16 40.82 -13.40
C LYS A 144 -28.31 42.15 -14.17
N LYS A 145 -28.27 43.30 -13.49
CA LYS A 145 -28.58 44.62 -14.07
C LYS A 145 -27.36 45.40 -14.59
N SER A 146 -26.12 45.00 -14.25
CA SER A 146 -24.91 45.55 -14.87
C SER A 146 -23.70 44.66 -14.50
N PRO A 147 -23.25 43.77 -15.40
CA PRO A 147 -22.11 42.89 -15.12
C PRO A 147 -20.81 43.67 -14.89
N TYR A 148 -20.64 44.80 -15.58
CA TYR A 148 -19.35 45.48 -15.72
C TYR A 148 -18.89 46.30 -14.50
N LYS A 149 -19.80 46.82 -13.66
CA LYS A 149 -19.40 47.59 -12.46
C LYS A 149 -18.87 46.72 -11.32
N VAL A 150 -19.33 45.47 -11.21
CA VAL A 150 -18.93 44.55 -10.14
C VAL A 150 -17.67 43.76 -10.51
N ILE A 151 -17.48 43.44 -11.80
CA ILE A 151 -16.27 42.76 -12.30
C ILE A 151 -15.02 43.60 -12.03
N HIS A 152 -15.08 44.92 -12.16
CA HIS A 152 -13.92 45.77 -11.90
C HIS A 152 -13.54 45.79 -10.40
N SER A 153 -14.53 45.77 -9.49
CA SER A 153 -14.29 45.72 -8.04
C SER A 153 -13.70 44.36 -7.62
N ALA A 154 -14.25 43.25 -8.11
CA ALA A 154 -13.80 41.91 -7.75
C ALA A 154 -12.40 41.56 -8.31
N LEU A 155 -12.07 42.06 -9.51
CA LEU A 155 -10.71 41.93 -10.07
C LEU A 155 -9.68 42.78 -9.31
N THR A 156 -10.09 43.91 -8.73
CA THR A 156 -9.18 44.77 -7.95
C THR A 156 -8.85 44.13 -6.59
N GLU A 157 -9.80 43.46 -5.94
CA GLU A 157 -9.53 42.71 -4.69
C GLU A 157 -8.64 41.47 -4.91
N LEU A 158 -8.75 40.81 -6.07
CA LEU A 158 -7.90 39.67 -6.43
C LEU A 158 -6.46 40.07 -6.85
N ALA A 159 -6.25 41.31 -7.28
CA ALA A 159 -4.93 41.83 -7.70
C ALA A 159 -4.12 42.47 -6.56
N MET A 160 -4.68 42.56 -5.35
CA MET A 160 -3.99 43.08 -4.15
C MET A 160 -3.49 41.97 -3.20
N ILE A 161 -3.52 40.71 -3.65
CA ILE A 161 -2.82 39.57 -3.05
C ILE A 161 -1.61 39.26 -3.93
#